data_AF-A0AAU4M6Y7-F1
#
_entry.id   AF-A0AAU4M6Y7-F1
#
_cell.length_a   1.000
_cell.length_b   1.000
_cell.length_c   1.000
_cell.angle_alpha   90.00
_cell.angle_beta   90.00
_cell.angle_gamma   90.00
#
_symmetry.space_group_name_H-M   'P 1'
#
loop_
_entity.id
_entity.type
_entity.pdbx_description
1 polymer ?
#
loop_
_entity_poly.entity_id
_entity_poly.type
_entity_poly.pdbx_seq_one_letter_code
_entity_poly.pdbx_strand_id
1 'polypeptide(L)'
;MRDSQGPEQLVIAPSLHGRLRTLTRFFATVLLVVGTLTGSGAIAGTAQAATTRSCDIYAAGGTPCVAAHSTTRSLYAAYTGALYQVRRASDSRVQNIGVVSAGGVADAATQDAFCAGTSCVVTVIFDQSGHGNDLAYQGPGGAGGSDTPASATSEALTLGGAKAYSLYINPGNSYWHNGSTSGMPLGSAPQGAYMVTSGVHVNSGCCFDYGNSETDRKADGAGAMNAIYFGTSCWFGGCSGTGPWVQADLEYGLYSGGSSSWNPNQRAFSSRYVTAMLKNNGTSQFALKGGDARSGGLTTLWNGALPAGYSPMKQQGAIILGSGGDCCAGNTNQSLGTFYEGAVVSGYPSDATDNAVQADIAAAGYSTGTGGTSSGPLHAVGAGKCLDIPNSSTTSGTQAQIYSCSGGANQVWTATASGQLTVYSGSSQMCLDANGTGTVNGTKVIIWTCNGQPNQQWTRNVNGTITGVQSGLCLDVSGASTANGALVQLYACNGQSQQQWKLG
;
A
#
# COMPACT_ATOMS: atom_id res chain seq x y z
N MET A 1 -41.15 -32.81 75.33
CA MET A 1 -41.45 -34.26 75.21
C MET A 1 -40.29 -34.82 74.39
N ARG A 2 -39.30 -35.44 75.05
CA ARG A 2 -39.10 -36.91 75.18
C ARG A 2 -38.71 -37.57 73.85
N ASP A 3 -37.68 -38.42 73.71
CA ASP A 3 -36.56 -38.90 74.55
C ASP A 3 -35.47 -39.42 73.56
N SER A 4 -34.16 -39.10 73.65
CA SER A 4 -33.05 -39.66 74.48
C SER A 4 -32.20 -40.79 73.81
N GLN A 5 -30.86 -40.63 73.77
CA GLN A 5 -29.76 -41.66 73.84
C GLN A 5 -29.73 -42.78 72.76
N GLY A 6 -28.62 -43.38 72.30
CA GLY A 6 -27.16 -43.26 72.51
C GLY A 6 -26.40 -44.30 71.60
N PRO A 7 -25.05 -44.30 71.48
CA PRO A 7 -24.30 -45.11 70.49
C PRO A 7 -23.43 -46.27 71.08
N GLU A 8 -22.51 -46.85 70.26
CA GLU A 8 -21.50 -47.93 70.52
C GLU A 8 -21.91 -49.38 70.11
N GLN A 9 -21.05 -50.35 69.69
CA GLN A 9 -19.57 -50.46 69.49
C GLN A 9 -19.17 -51.72 68.62
N LEU A 10 -17.89 -51.85 68.22
CA LEU A 10 -17.09 -53.11 67.94
C LEU A 10 -17.54 -54.12 66.81
N VAL A 11 -16.71 -54.93 66.10
CA VAL A 11 -15.25 -54.96 65.81
C VAL A 11 -14.83 -56.09 64.79
N ILE A 12 -13.78 -55.83 63.97
CA ILE A 12 -12.78 -56.75 63.30
C ILE A 12 -13.21 -57.85 62.27
N ALA A 13 -12.31 -58.09 61.29
CA ALA A 13 -12.36 -58.96 60.08
C ALA A 13 -11.65 -60.35 60.33
N PRO A 14 -11.08 -61.16 59.38
CA PRO A 14 -10.83 -60.98 57.91
C PRO A 14 -10.89 -62.22 56.94
N SER A 15 -10.71 -61.93 55.63
CA SER A 15 -10.05 -62.78 54.58
C SER A 15 -10.87 -63.91 53.87
N LEU A 16 -10.56 -64.45 52.67
CA LEU A 16 -9.33 -64.50 51.83
C LEU A 16 -9.63 -64.89 50.34
N HIS A 17 -8.71 -64.62 49.38
CA HIS A 17 -8.61 -65.06 47.95
C HIS A 17 -9.68 -64.59 46.91
N GLY A 18 -9.40 -64.23 45.64
CA GLY A 18 -8.13 -63.96 44.90
C GLY A 18 -8.16 -64.35 43.41
N ARG A 19 -7.57 -63.55 42.47
CA ARG A 19 -6.93 -63.98 41.18
C ARG A 19 -6.32 -62.83 40.33
N LEU A 20 -5.37 -63.18 39.45
CA LEU A 20 -4.42 -62.32 38.70
C LEU A 20 -4.88 -61.89 37.28
N ARG A 21 -4.31 -60.76 36.78
CA ARG A 21 -3.61 -60.56 35.47
C ARG A 21 -3.17 -59.08 35.34
N THR A 22 -1.91 -58.65 35.52
CA THR A 22 -0.64 -58.78 34.73
C THR A 22 -0.39 -57.68 33.68
N LEU A 23 0.51 -56.72 34.02
CA LEU A 23 1.40 -55.84 33.22
C LEU A 23 0.82 -54.98 32.05
N THR A 24 1.25 -53.73 31.84
CA THR A 24 2.65 -53.34 31.50
C THR A 24 3.03 -51.90 31.94
N ARG A 25 4.33 -51.67 32.19
CA ARG A 25 4.99 -50.39 32.55
C ARG A 25 5.79 -49.86 31.33
N PHE A 26 6.37 -48.66 31.21
CA PHE A 26 6.89 -47.58 32.07
C PHE A 26 6.87 -46.27 31.20
N PHE A 27 7.36 -45.06 31.53
CA PHE A 27 8.02 -44.38 32.67
C PHE A 27 7.74 -42.85 32.52
N ALA A 28 8.07 -42.01 33.51
CA ALA A 28 8.24 -40.56 33.32
C ALA A 28 9.37 -40.03 34.22
N THR A 29 10.44 -39.50 33.60
CA THR A 29 11.65 -39.03 34.30
C THR A 29 11.71 -37.51 34.23
N VAL A 30 11.78 -36.85 35.38
CA VAL A 30 12.06 -35.41 35.47
C VAL A 30 13.55 -35.18 35.19
N LEU A 31 13.88 -34.32 34.23
CA LEU A 31 15.25 -33.83 34.03
C LEU A 31 15.27 -32.30 33.99
N LEU A 32 15.98 -31.71 34.94
CA LEU A 32 16.29 -30.28 34.97
C LEU A 32 17.54 -30.05 34.09
N VAL A 33 17.47 -29.17 33.09
CA VAL A 33 18.66 -28.77 32.30
C VAL A 33 18.75 -27.26 32.21
N VAL A 34 19.86 -26.72 32.71
CA VAL A 34 20.30 -25.34 32.49
C VAL A 34 21.02 -25.29 31.14
N GLY A 35 20.60 -24.38 30.25
CA GLY A 35 21.12 -24.27 28.87
C GLY A 35 21.43 -22.82 28.46
N THR A 36 22.71 -22.49 28.53
CA THR A 36 23.45 -21.35 27.96
C THR A 36 22.76 -20.47 26.90
N LEU A 37 22.88 -19.14 27.06
CA LEU A 37 22.76 -18.20 25.93
C LEU A 37 23.93 -18.40 24.94
N THR A 38 23.60 -18.70 23.68
CA THR A 38 24.51 -18.59 22.54
C THR A 38 23.83 -17.79 21.44
N GLY A 39 24.53 -16.81 20.88
CA GLY A 39 23.91 -15.75 20.06
C GLY A 39 23.26 -16.23 18.77
N SER A 40 22.06 -15.74 18.49
CA SER A 40 21.39 -15.88 17.20
C SER A 40 22.11 -15.04 16.14
N GLY A 41 22.95 -15.67 15.33
CA GLY A 41 23.34 -15.08 14.05
C GLY A 41 22.10 -14.89 13.19
N ALA A 42 21.93 -13.69 12.62
CA ALA A 42 20.79 -13.38 11.77
C ALA A 42 20.88 -14.14 10.44
N ILE A 43 20.27 -15.34 10.40
CA ILE A 43 19.99 -16.02 9.14
C ILE A 43 18.94 -15.16 8.42
N ALA A 44 19.23 -14.77 7.17
CA ALA A 44 18.27 -14.04 6.35
C ALA A 44 17.02 -14.90 6.15
N GLY A 45 15.94 -14.56 6.83
CA GLY A 45 14.70 -15.32 6.78
C GLY A 45 14.06 -15.25 5.39
N THR A 46 13.88 -16.40 4.76
CA THR A 46 12.93 -16.54 3.67
C THR A 46 11.55 -16.17 4.19
N ALA A 47 10.91 -15.15 3.60
CA ALA A 47 9.59 -14.71 4.02
C ALA A 47 8.59 -15.87 3.97
N GLN A 48 8.03 -16.24 5.13
CA GLN A 48 6.93 -17.21 5.17
C GLN A 48 5.71 -16.60 4.49
N ALA A 49 5.10 -17.33 3.56
CA ALA A 49 3.81 -16.96 3.01
C ALA A 49 2.79 -16.82 4.16
N ALA A 50 2.03 -15.72 4.17
CA ALA A 50 0.96 -15.56 5.15
C ALA A 50 -0.10 -16.64 4.90
N THR A 51 -0.59 -17.27 5.98
CA THR A 51 -1.58 -18.35 5.89
C THR A 51 -2.97 -17.86 5.45
N THR A 52 -3.18 -16.55 5.42
CA THR A 52 -4.42 -15.86 5.03
C THR A 52 -4.08 -14.49 4.44
N ARG A 53 -4.88 -14.04 3.48
CA ARG A 53 -4.87 -12.69 2.88
C ARG A 53 -6.24 -12.02 2.99
N SER A 54 -6.35 -10.76 2.59
CA SER A 54 -7.57 -9.95 2.63
C SER A 54 -8.85 -10.71 2.27
N CYS A 55 -8.88 -11.44 1.14
CA CYS A 55 -10.09 -12.13 0.70
C CYS A 55 -10.35 -13.45 1.43
N ASP A 56 -9.32 -14.13 1.95
CA ASP A 56 -9.51 -15.27 2.87
C ASP A 56 -10.14 -14.81 4.19
N ILE A 57 -9.69 -13.64 4.70
CA ILE A 57 -10.21 -13.00 5.92
C ILE A 57 -11.67 -12.57 5.70
N TYR A 58 -11.99 -11.96 4.57
CA TYR A 58 -13.36 -11.58 4.19
C TYR A 58 -14.29 -12.80 4.06
N ALA A 59 -13.82 -13.88 3.43
CA ALA A 59 -14.57 -15.13 3.34
C ALA A 59 -14.81 -15.77 4.73
N ALA A 60 -13.79 -15.84 5.58
CA ALA A 60 -13.92 -16.30 6.97
C ALA A 60 -14.86 -15.42 7.82
N GLY A 61 -14.93 -14.12 7.50
CA GLY A 61 -15.86 -13.15 8.08
C GLY A 61 -17.30 -13.22 7.55
N GLY A 62 -17.61 -14.15 6.63
CA GLY A 62 -18.95 -14.33 6.06
C GLY A 62 -19.34 -13.32 4.97
N THR A 63 -18.38 -12.54 4.48
CA THR A 63 -18.59 -11.52 3.43
C THR A 63 -17.53 -11.65 2.35
N PRO A 64 -17.61 -12.66 1.47
CA PRO A 64 -16.53 -13.00 0.53
C PRO A 64 -16.32 -11.92 -0.54
N CYS A 65 -15.08 -11.80 -1.03
CA CYS A 65 -14.76 -11.01 -2.21
C CYS A 65 -15.48 -11.55 -3.45
N VAL A 66 -16.11 -10.65 -4.19
CA VAL A 66 -16.71 -10.90 -5.52
C VAL A 66 -15.95 -10.17 -6.63
N ALA A 67 -15.05 -9.26 -6.28
CA ALA A 67 -14.02 -8.73 -7.16
C ALA A 67 -12.77 -8.41 -6.34
N ALA A 68 -11.59 -8.83 -6.78
CA ALA A 68 -10.34 -8.70 -6.02
C ALA A 68 -9.17 -8.29 -6.93
N HIS A 69 -8.74 -7.03 -6.83
CA HIS A 69 -7.79 -6.41 -7.77
C HIS A 69 -6.51 -5.93 -7.08
N SER A 70 -5.36 -6.15 -7.70
CA SER A 70 -4.09 -5.59 -7.24
C SER A 70 -3.04 -5.67 -8.34
N THR A 71 -2.15 -4.68 -8.42
CA THR A 71 -0.91 -4.78 -9.21
C THR A 71 0.31 -5.13 -8.34
N THR A 72 0.12 -5.26 -7.02
CA THR A 72 1.22 -5.37 -6.06
C THR A 72 1.37 -6.76 -5.44
N ARG A 73 0.28 -7.43 -5.07
CA ARG A 73 0.30 -8.76 -4.45
C ARG A 73 -1.00 -9.52 -4.67
N SER A 74 -0.99 -10.80 -4.32
CA SER A 74 -2.25 -11.53 -4.21
C SER A 74 -3.03 -11.19 -2.94
N LEU A 75 -4.36 -11.22 -3.08
CA LEU A 75 -5.37 -11.04 -2.03
C LEU A 75 -5.94 -12.37 -1.50
N TYR A 76 -5.44 -13.53 -1.97
CA TYR A 76 -5.74 -14.87 -1.45
C TYR A 76 -4.45 -15.66 -1.24
N ALA A 77 -4.30 -16.36 -0.11
CA ALA A 77 -3.07 -17.10 0.22
C ALA A 77 -2.72 -18.21 -0.80
N ALA A 78 -3.72 -18.77 -1.49
CA ALA A 78 -3.55 -19.87 -2.44
C ALA A 78 -3.45 -19.43 -3.93
N TYR A 79 -3.58 -18.14 -4.25
CA TYR A 79 -3.62 -17.70 -5.65
C TYR A 79 -2.26 -17.76 -6.34
N THR A 80 -2.24 -18.29 -7.56
CA THR A 80 -1.05 -18.40 -8.42
C THR A 80 -1.25 -17.79 -9.81
N GLY A 81 -2.36 -17.07 -10.02
CA GLY A 81 -2.74 -16.52 -11.33
C GLY A 81 -2.00 -15.23 -11.70
N ALA A 82 -2.45 -14.62 -12.81
CA ALA A 82 -2.01 -13.30 -13.22
C ALA A 82 -2.67 -12.22 -12.34
N LEU A 83 -1.91 -11.20 -11.93
CA LEU A 83 -2.43 -10.05 -11.20
C LEU A 83 -2.89 -8.93 -12.16
N TYR A 84 -2.12 -8.69 -13.23
CA TYR A 84 -2.41 -7.69 -14.24
C TYR A 84 -1.72 -8.00 -15.57
N GLN A 85 -2.09 -7.27 -16.62
CA GLN A 85 -1.48 -7.35 -17.94
C GLN A 85 -0.80 -6.03 -18.29
N VAL A 86 0.43 -6.12 -18.81
CA VAL A 86 1.14 -4.99 -19.43
C VAL A 86 1.18 -5.14 -20.95
N ARG A 87 1.08 -4.03 -21.67
CA ARG A 87 1.33 -3.92 -23.11
C ARG A 87 2.53 -3.02 -23.34
N ARG A 88 3.48 -3.45 -24.18
CA ARG A 88 4.68 -2.67 -24.50
C ARG A 88 4.54 -1.90 -25.81
N ALA A 89 5.09 -0.70 -25.86
CA ALA A 89 4.92 0.21 -27.00
C ALA A 89 5.72 -0.18 -28.24
N SER A 90 6.81 -0.95 -28.10
CA SER A 90 7.71 -1.31 -29.21
C SER A 90 7.08 -2.19 -30.29
N ASP A 91 6.17 -3.10 -29.91
CA ASP A 91 5.53 -4.06 -30.83
C ASP A 91 4.08 -4.41 -30.46
N SER A 92 3.46 -3.67 -29.54
CA SER A 92 2.10 -3.91 -29.02
C SER A 92 1.87 -5.28 -28.38
N ARG A 93 2.90 -6.10 -28.14
CA ARG A 93 2.73 -7.37 -27.42
C ARG A 93 2.28 -7.12 -25.98
N VAL A 94 1.59 -8.11 -25.43
CA VAL A 94 1.13 -8.14 -24.04
C VAL A 94 1.87 -9.21 -23.24
N GLN A 95 2.01 -8.99 -21.94
CA GLN A 95 2.53 -9.93 -20.96
C GLN A 95 1.67 -9.87 -19.71
N ASN A 96 1.21 -11.02 -19.23
CA ASN A 96 0.57 -11.12 -17.92
C ASN A 96 1.66 -11.19 -16.84
N ILE A 97 1.49 -10.40 -15.77
CA ILE A 97 2.37 -10.39 -14.60
C ILE A 97 1.66 -11.17 -13.49
N GLY A 98 2.24 -12.31 -13.10
CA GLY A 98 1.74 -13.13 -12.00
C GLY A 98 2.37 -12.78 -10.65
N VAL A 99 2.22 -13.70 -9.70
CA VAL A 99 2.94 -13.68 -8.42
C VAL A 99 4.23 -14.49 -8.48
N VAL A 100 5.24 -14.07 -7.71
CA VAL A 100 6.52 -14.82 -7.57
C VAL A 100 6.31 -16.20 -6.89
N SER A 101 5.30 -16.31 -6.04
CA SER A 101 4.87 -17.54 -5.37
C SER A 101 3.40 -17.41 -4.93
N ALA A 102 2.74 -18.53 -4.60
CA ALA A 102 1.35 -18.55 -4.18
C ALA A 102 1.08 -17.55 -3.02
N GLY A 103 0.06 -16.70 -3.16
CA GLY A 103 -0.27 -15.67 -2.16
C GLY A 103 0.79 -14.57 -1.97
N GLY A 104 1.76 -14.48 -2.91
CA GLY A 104 2.93 -13.62 -2.85
C GLY A 104 2.77 -12.25 -3.52
N VAL A 105 3.91 -11.57 -3.66
CA VAL A 105 4.05 -10.26 -4.34
C VAL A 105 4.14 -10.48 -5.87
N ALA A 106 3.75 -9.46 -6.63
CA ALA A 106 3.85 -9.44 -8.09
C ALA A 106 5.28 -9.70 -8.60
N ASP A 107 5.40 -10.43 -9.72
CA ASP A 107 6.69 -10.63 -10.40
C ASP A 107 7.10 -9.39 -11.22
N ALA A 108 7.59 -8.38 -10.52
CA ALA A 108 8.14 -7.18 -11.14
C ALA A 108 9.36 -7.46 -12.04
N ALA A 109 10.08 -8.57 -11.86
CA ALA A 109 11.23 -8.91 -12.70
C ALA A 109 10.79 -9.35 -14.11
N THR A 110 9.68 -10.10 -14.21
CA THR A 110 9.04 -10.39 -15.51
C THR A 110 8.58 -9.10 -16.20
N GLN A 111 8.03 -8.12 -15.46
CA GLN A 111 7.69 -6.81 -16.05
C GLN A 111 8.94 -6.07 -16.53
N ASP A 112 9.98 -5.96 -15.69
CA ASP A 112 11.23 -5.27 -16.03
C ASP A 112 11.85 -5.82 -17.32
N ALA A 113 11.92 -7.15 -17.44
CA ALA A 113 12.45 -7.83 -18.62
C ALA A 113 11.58 -7.61 -19.87
N PHE A 114 10.25 -7.66 -19.72
CA PHE A 114 9.32 -7.47 -20.84
C PHE A 114 9.33 -6.04 -21.41
N CYS A 115 9.47 -5.06 -20.51
CA CYS A 115 9.44 -3.63 -20.79
C CYS A 115 10.82 -3.03 -21.08
N ALA A 116 11.89 -3.82 -21.04
CA ALA A 116 13.25 -3.36 -21.30
C ALA A 116 13.38 -2.68 -22.69
N GLY A 117 13.96 -1.48 -22.71
CA GLY A 117 14.16 -0.72 -23.95
C GLY A 117 12.90 -0.10 -24.57
N THR A 118 11.76 -0.08 -23.85
CA THR A 118 10.51 0.50 -24.33
C THR A 118 9.65 1.03 -23.16
N SER A 119 8.48 1.59 -23.45
CA SER A 119 7.48 1.93 -22.43
C SER A 119 6.41 0.85 -22.34
N CYS A 120 5.82 0.70 -21.16
CA CYS A 120 4.73 -0.23 -20.90
C CYS A 120 3.54 0.47 -20.25
N VAL A 121 2.34 -0.03 -20.54
CA VAL A 121 1.08 0.42 -19.96
C VAL A 121 0.30 -0.77 -19.42
N VAL A 122 -0.44 -0.59 -18.32
CA VAL A 122 -1.31 -1.63 -17.73
C VAL A 122 -2.63 -1.67 -18.50
N THR A 123 -2.94 -2.77 -19.17
CA THR A 123 -4.16 -2.89 -19.99
C THR A 123 -5.33 -3.54 -19.25
N VAL A 124 -5.05 -4.48 -18.35
CA VAL A 124 -6.05 -5.20 -17.54
C VAL A 124 -5.50 -5.41 -16.15
N ILE A 125 -6.35 -5.30 -15.13
CA ILE A 125 -6.08 -5.78 -13.77
C ILE A 125 -7.03 -6.95 -13.54
N PHE A 126 -6.48 -8.13 -13.28
CA PHE A 126 -7.26 -9.36 -13.22
C PHE A 126 -7.96 -9.50 -11.87
N ASP A 127 -9.18 -10.02 -11.91
CA ASP A 127 -9.95 -10.38 -10.73
C ASP A 127 -9.48 -11.72 -10.15
N GLN A 128 -8.90 -11.66 -8.97
CA GLN A 128 -8.38 -12.83 -8.27
C GLN A 128 -9.48 -13.70 -7.64
N SER A 129 -10.72 -13.22 -7.55
CA SER A 129 -11.82 -13.94 -6.89
C SER A 129 -12.39 -15.10 -7.71
N GLY A 130 -12.08 -15.15 -9.00
CA GLY A 130 -12.61 -16.16 -9.92
C GLY A 130 -14.02 -15.85 -10.44
N HIS A 131 -14.56 -14.67 -10.13
CA HIS A 131 -15.82 -14.18 -10.68
C HIS A 131 -15.67 -13.62 -12.10
N GLY A 132 -14.44 -13.34 -12.55
CA GLY A 132 -14.14 -12.85 -13.90
C GLY A 132 -14.34 -11.35 -14.06
N ASN A 133 -14.34 -10.60 -12.94
CA ASN A 133 -14.60 -9.17 -12.87
C ASN A 133 -13.42 -8.28 -13.34
N ASP A 134 -12.66 -8.74 -14.34
CA ASP A 134 -11.42 -8.13 -14.81
C ASP A 134 -11.57 -6.68 -15.25
N LEU A 135 -10.82 -5.77 -14.61
CA LEU A 135 -10.82 -4.34 -14.90
C LEU A 135 -9.93 -4.02 -16.10
N ALA A 136 -10.52 -3.84 -17.28
CA ALA A 136 -9.84 -3.34 -18.47
C ALA A 136 -9.83 -1.81 -18.52
N TYR A 137 -8.80 -1.21 -19.13
CA TYR A 137 -8.79 0.24 -19.36
C TYR A 137 -9.95 0.64 -20.30
N GLN A 138 -10.62 1.76 -20.03
CA GLN A 138 -11.89 2.06 -20.71
C GLN A 138 -11.76 2.30 -22.22
N GLY A 139 -10.66 2.94 -22.63
CA GLY A 139 -10.21 3.05 -24.02
C GLY A 139 -11.06 3.94 -24.93
N PRO A 140 -10.55 4.26 -26.14
CA PRO A 140 -11.34 4.87 -27.19
C PRO A 140 -12.43 3.90 -27.68
N GLY A 141 -13.70 4.28 -27.57
CA GLY A 141 -14.83 3.47 -28.03
C GLY A 141 -15.69 2.81 -26.95
N GLY A 142 -15.47 3.13 -25.67
CA GLY A 142 -16.48 2.94 -24.62
C GLY A 142 -17.65 3.93 -24.76
N ALA A 143 -18.20 4.41 -23.65
CA ALA A 143 -19.29 5.41 -23.63
C ALA A 143 -18.90 6.84 -24.10
N GLY A 144 -17.88 6.97 -24.96
CA GLY A 144 -17.36 8.25 -25.48
C GLY A 144 -15.95 8.63 -25.01
N GLY A 145 -15.39 7.89 -24.05
CA GLY A 145 -14.10 8.20 -23.43
C GLY A 145 -12.90 8.21 -24.39
N SER A 146 -11.96 9.13 -24.13
CA SER A 146 -10.61 9.15 -24.72
C SER A 146 -9.54 8.61 -23.76
N ASP A 147 -9.96 7.88 -22.72
CA ASP A 147 -9.07 7.41 -21.65
C ASP A 147 -8.06 6.37 -22.17
N THR A 148 -6.86 6.45 -21.61
CA THR A 148 -5.68 5.66 -21.96
C THR A 148 -5.30 4.74 -20.79
N PRO A 149 -4.61 3.62 -21.04
CA PRO A 149 -4.09 2.78 -19.97
C PRO A 149 -2.97 3.50 -19.21
N ALA A 150 -2.90 3.28 -17.90
CA ALA A 150 -1.87 3.88 -17.04
C ALA A 150 -0.48 3.34 -17.37
N SER A 151 0.57 4.16 -17.22
CA SER A 151 1.96 3.70 -17.37
C SER A 151 2.32 2.68 -16.28
N ALA A 152 2.86 1.53 -16.69
CA ALA A 152 3.19 0.42 -15.80
C ALA A 152 4.46 0.66 -14.96
N THR A 153 5.22 1.72 -15.25
CA THR A 153 6.52 2.01 -14.64
C THR A 153 6.59 3.34 -13.91
N SER A 154 5.47 4.05 -13.75
CA SER A 154 5.43 5.39 -13.12
C SER A 154 5.86 5.37 -11.65
N GLU A 155 5.51 4.32 -10.92
CA GLU A 155 5.85 4.15 -9.51
C GLU A 155 6.18 2.69 -9.21
N ALA A 156 7.44 2.47 -8.79
CA ALA A 156 7.90 1.23 -8.18
C ALA A 156 7.94 1.40 -6.65
N LEU A 157 7.61 0.33 -5.95
CA LEU A 157 7.59 0.24 -4.48
C LEU A 157 8.12 -1.12 -4.03
N THR A 158 8.13 -1.37 -2.71
CA THR A 158 8.19 -2.74 -2.21
C THR A 158 7.10 -3.09 -1.22
N LEU A 159 6.84 -4.39 -1.14
CA LEU A 159 6.03 -5.06 -0.13
C LEU A 159 6.95 -6.10 0.53
N GLY A 160 7.29 -5.90 1.80
CA GLY A 160 8.22 -6.78 2.53
C GLY A 160 9.61 -6.86 1.88
N GLY A 161 10.04 -5.82 1.17
CA GLY A 161 11.30 -5.77 0.41
C GLY A 161 11.24 -6.34 -1.02
N ALA A 162 10.17 -7.06 -1.39
CA ALA A 162 9.98 -7.51 -2.77
C ALA A 162 9.45 -6.35 -3.65
N LYS A 163 10.07 -6.14 -4.82
CA LYS A 163 9.69 -5.09 -5.76
C LYS A 163 8.32 -5.35 -6.37
N ALA A 164 7.51 -4.30 -6.44
CA ALA A 164 6.22 -4.28 -7.12
C ALA A 164 6.01 -2.94 -7.84
N TYR A 165 4.96 -2.88 -8.66
CA TYR A 165 4.51 -1.67 -9.35
C TYR A 165 3.07 -1.34 -8.93
N SER A 166 2.78 -0.05 -8.76
CA SER A 166 1.42 0.43 -8.49
C SER A 166 0.70 0.81 -9.77
N LEU A 167 -0.63 0.83 -9.72
CA LEU A 167 -1.44 1.44 -10.75
C LEU A 167 -1.51 2.97 -10.55
N TYR A 168 -0.61 3.68 -11.23
CA TYR A 168 -0.47 5.14 -11.11
C TYR A 168 -1.39 5.85 -12.12
N ILE A 169 -2.57 6.27 -11.66
CA ILE A 169 -3.65 6.85 -12.48
C ILE A 169 -3.49 8.38 -12.53
N ASN A 170 -3.25 8.90 -13.73
CA ASN A 170 -3.31 10.33 -14.03
C ASN A 170 -4.68 10.69 -14.63
N PRO A 171 -5.00 11.99 -14.82
CA PRO A 171 -6.15 12.38 -15.61
C PRO A 171 -6.02 11.81 -17.03
N GLY A 172 -7.11 11.28 -17.57
CA GLY A 172 -7.11 10.50 -18.81
C GLY A 172 -6.73 9.02 -18.63
N ASN A 173 -6.67 8.49 -17.40
CA ASN A 173 -6.59 7.05 -17.13
C ASN A 173 -7.81 6.57 -16.32
N SER A 174 -8.44 5.47 -16.74
CA SER A 174 -9.56 4.84 -16.01
C SER A 174 -9.73 3.36 -16.40
N TYR A 175 -10.33 2.57 -15.51
CA TYR A 175 -10.66 1.15 -15.74
C TYR A 175 -12.10 0.85 -15.35
N TRP A 176 -12.72 -0.11 -16.04
CA TRP A 176 -14.13 -0.45 -15.83
C TRP A 176 -14.45 -1.90 -16.20
N HIS A 177 -15.43 -2.50 -15.52
CA HIS A 177 -15.99 -3.81 -15.85
C HIS A 177 -17.51 -3.84 -15.62
N ASN A 178 -18.29 -4.56 -16.44
CA ASN A 178 -19.72 -4.81 -16.18
C ASN A 178 -19.91 -6.08 -15.36
N GLY A 179 -19.79 -5.98 -14.03
CA GLY A 179 -19.91 -7.12 -13.12
C GLY A 179 -21.36 -7.53 -12.77
N SER A 180 -22.37 -6.92 -13.40
CA SER A 180 -23.79 -7.10 -13.04
C SER A 180 -24.29 -8.55 -13.17
N THR A 181 -23.64 -9.37 -13.99
CA THR A 181 -23.92 -10.81 -14.14
C THR A 181 -22.88 -11.70 -13.44
N SER A 182 -21.86 -11.11 -12.84
CA SER A 182 -20.67 -11.77 -12.26
C SER A 182 -20.70 -11.80 -10.73
N GLY A 183 -21.86 -11.61 -10.10
CA GLY A 183 -22.03 -11.69 -8.64
C GLY A 183 -21.75 -10.41 -7.86
N MET A 184 -21.54 -9.27 -8.54
CA MET A 184 -21.48 -7.96 -7.88
C MET A 184 -22.83 -7.61 -7.21
N PRO A 185 -22.83 -6.85 -6.09
CA PRO A 185 -24.07 -6.46 -5.42
C PRO A 185 -24.97 -5.57 -6.30
N LEU A 186 -26.26 -5.91 -6.35
CA LEU A 186 -27.29 -5.22 -7.12
C LEU A 186 -28.37 -4.62 -6.22
N GLY A 187 -28.94 -3.49 -6.62
CA GLY A 187 -30.00 -2.79 -5.90
C GLY A 187 -29.58 -2.43 -4.47
N SER A 188 -30.34 -2.93 -3.50
CA SER A 188 -30.10 -2.81 -2.07
C SER A 188 -29.32 -3.98 -1.45
N ALA A 189 -28.67 -4.83 -2.26
CA ALA A 189 -27.79 -5.87 -1.73
C ALA A 189 -26.64 -5.24 -0.91
N PRO A 190 -26.36 -5.74 0.32
CA PRO A 190 -25.26 -5.23 1.12
C PRO A 190 -23.90 -5.44 0.43
N GLN A 191 -23.02 -4.45 0.56
CA GLN A 191 -21.69 -4.45 -0.02
C GLN A 191 -20.67 -3.87 0.96
N GLY A 192 -19.47 -4.45 0.96
CA GLY A 192 -18.25 -3.78 1.45
C GLY A 192 -17.25 -3.55 0.31
N ALA A 193 -16.36 -2.58 0.49
CA ALA A 193 -15.21 -2.36 -0.36
C ALA A 193 -14.03 -1.86 0.47
N TYR A 194 -12.80 -2.18 0.03
CA TYR A 194 -11.59 -1.50 0.47
C TYR A 194 -10.68 -1.18 -0.71
N MET A 195 -9.87 -0.14 -0.56
CA MET A 195 -8.66 0.02 -1.37
C MET A 195 -7.49 0.51 -0.52
N VAL A 196 -6.28 0.15 -0.93
CA VAL A 196 -5.03 0.79 -0.52
C VAL A 196 -4.67 1.79 -1.61
N THR A 197 -4.56 3.06 -1.20
CA THR A 197 -4.35 4.22 -2.07
C THR A 197 -3.23 5.14 -1.54
N SER A 198 -2.90 6.22 -2.27
CA SER A 198 -1.83 7.16 -1.91
C SER A 198 -2.34 8.52 -1.47
N GLY A 199 -2.07 8.90 -0.22
CA GLY A 199 -2.41 10.22 0.33
C GLY A 199 -1.59 11.40 -0.21
N VAL A 200 -0.64 11.17 -1.13
CA VAL A 200 0.20 12.23 -1.73
C VAL A 200 0.12 12.32 -3.25
N HIS A 201 -0.58 11.38 -3.90
CA HIS A 201 -0.89 11.43 -5.32
C HIS A 201 -2.41 11.54 -5.44
N VAL A 202 -2.91 12.77 -5.36
CA VAL A 202 -4.34 13.12 -5.31
C VAL A 202 -4.59 14.48 -5.96
N ASN A 203 -5.79 14.69 -6.48
CA ASN A 203 -6.30 16.02 -6.82
C ASN A 203 -7.78 16.17 -6.43
N SER A 204 -8.40 17.28 -6.84
CA SER A 204 -9.83 17.56 -6.66
C SER A 204 -10.67 17.22 -7.90
N GLY A 205 -10.11 16.55 -8.90
CA GLY A 205 -10.82 16.19 -10.13
C GLY A 205 -11.80 15.05 -9.88
N CYS A 206 -12.95 15.07 -10.56
CA CYS A 206 -13.91 13.98 -10.44
C CYS A 206 -13.49 12.77 -11.31
N CYS A 207 -13.49 11.56 -10.77
CA CYS A 207 -13.53 11.20 -9.35
C CYS A 207 -12.59 10.00 -9.14
N PHE A 208 -11.71 10.01 -8.13
CA PHE A 208 -10.77 8.91 -7.94
C PHE A 208 -11.42 7.82 -7.09
N ASP A 209 -12.22 6.99 -7.77
CA ASP A 209 -13.10 6.06 -7.10
C ASP A 209 -12.67 4.60 -7.26
N TYR A 210 -13.11 3.74 -6.34
CA TYR A 210 -13.06 2.29 -6.48
C TYR A 210 -14.30 1.63 -5.85
N GLY A 211 -15.05 0.85 -6.62
CA GLY A 211 -16.24 0.16 -6.15
C GLY A 211 -17.34 0.04 -7.22
N ASN A 212 -18.59 -0.01 -6.77
CA ASN A 212 -19.76 -0.31 -7.60
C ASN A 212 -20.25 0.92 -8.37
N SER A 213 -20.61 0.75 -9.64
CA SER A 213 -21.14 1.81 -10.51
C SER A 213 -22.24 1.33 -11.45
N GLU A 214 -22.69 2.27 -12.29
CA GLU A 214 -23.59 2.08 -13.41
C GLU A 214 -23.01 1.24 -14.54
N THR A 215 -23.91 0.49 -15.16
CA THR A 215 -23.61 -0.50 -16.21
C THR A 215 -23.55 0.08 -17.61
N ASP A 216 -24.09 1.28 -17.82
CA ASP A 216 -24.05 2.01 -19.10
C ASP A 216 -23.09 3.22 -19.08
N ARG A 217 -22.45 3.48 -17.93
CA ARG A 217 -21.50 4.57 -17.66
C ARG A 217 -22.10 5.97 -17.74
N LYS A 218 -23.31 6.13 -17.20
CA LYS A 218 -24.00 7.41 -17.00
C LYS A 218 -24.48 7.53 -15.57
N ALA A 219 -24.68 8.76 -15.12
CA ALA A 219 -25.28 9.04 -13.82
C ALA A 219 -26.78 8.68 -13.83
N ASP A 220 -27.13 7.50 -13.31
CA ASP A 220 -28.52 7.03 -13.17
C ASP A 220 -29.18 7.45 -11.83
N GLY A 221 -28.48 8.29 -11.08
CA GLY A 221 -28.99 9.06 -9.94
C GLY A 221 -28.86 8.36 -8.59
N ALA A 222 -29.30 9.08 -7.54
CA ALA A 222 -29.04 8.75 -6.13
C ALA A 222 -29.20 7.26 -5.79
N GLY A 223 -28.09 6.66 -5.36
CA GLY A 223 -27.95 5.27 -4.95
C GLY A 223 -27.50 4.31 -6.05
N ALA A 224 -27.22 4.77 -7.28
CA ALA A 224 -26.78 3.92 -8.39
C ALA A 224 -25.30 3.47 -8.27
N MET A 225 -24.42 4.32 -7.74
CA MET A 225 -23.06 3.96 -7.32
C MET A 225 -23.01 3.51 -5.85
N ASN A 226 -21.93 2.79 -5.50
CA ASN A 226 -21.51 2.54 -4.12
C ASN A 226 -19.99 2.30 -4.13
N ALA A 227 -19.23 3.39 -4.21
CA ALA A 227 -17.77 3.38 -4.40
C ALA A 227 -17.04 4.22 -3.35
N ILE A 228 -15.78 3.85 -3.06
CA ILE A 228 -14.89 4.65 -2.22
C ILE A 228 -14.31 5.76 -3.08
N TYR A 229 -14.58 7.02 -2.74
CA TYR A 229 -13.84 8.17 -3.26
C TYR A 229 -12.60 8.44 -2.39
N PHE A 230 -11.47 8.75 -3.02
CA PHE A 230 -10.30 9.27 -2.31
C PHE A 230 -9.58 10.41 -3.05
N GLY A 231 -9.68 11.63 -2.52
CA GLY A 231 -9.06 12.81 -3.12
C GLY A 231 -9.34 14.09 -2.33
N THR A 232 -9.18 15.25 -2.97
CA THR A 232 -9.35 16.58 -2.36
C THR A 232 -10.57 17.36 -2.87
N SER A 233 -11.52 16.70 -3.56
CA SER A 233 -12.82 17.31 -3.87
C SER A 233 -13.68 17.45 -2.62
N CYS A 234 -14.39 18.58 -2.52
CA CYS A 234 -15.24 18.91 -1.37
C CYS A 234 -16.54 19.61 -1.82
N TRP A 235 -17.03 19.28 -3.02
CA TRP A 235 -18.14 20.03 -3.63
C TRP A 235 -19.53 19.62 -3.12
N PHE A 236 -19.63 18.51 -2.39
CA PHE A 236 -20.90 17.90 -1.95
C PHE A 236 -21.20 17.99 -0.45
N GLY A 237 -20.30 18.54 0.37
CA GLY A 237 -20.52 18.68 1.81
C GLY A 237 -19.32 19.23 2.57
N GLY A 238 -19.44 19.39 3.88
CA GLY A 238 -18.35 19.93 4.70
C GLY A 238 -17.18 18.94 4.84
N CYS A 239 -15.96 19.40 4.54
CA CYS A 239 -14.71 18.64 4.73
C CYS A 239 -13.70 19.36 5.64
N SER A 240 -12.77 18.62 6.24
CA SER A 240 -11.77 19.15 7.18
C SER A 240 -10.44 19.47 6.52
N GLY A 241 -10.01 20.73 6.59
CA GLY A 241 -8.70 21.15 6.09
C GLY A 241 -8.59 21.02 4.57
N THR A 242 -7.49 20.45 4.08
CA THR A 242 -7.15 20.36 2.64
C THR A 242 -7.20 18.94 2.06
N GLY A 243 -7.61 17.95 2.86
CA GLY A 243 -7.64 16.55 2.44
C GLY A 243 -6.24 15.92 2.26
N PRO A 244 -6.15 14.79 1.54
CA PRO A 244 -7.25 14.05 0.93
C PRO A 244 -8.13 13.33 1.95
N TRP A 245 -9.37 13.03 1.58
CA TRP A 245 -10.37 12.38 2.43
C TRP A 245 -10.85 11.07 1.84
N VAL A 246 -11.31 10.17 2.71
CA VAL A 246 -12.14 9.01 2.33
C VAL A 246 -13.61 9.45 2.35
N GLN A 247 -14.32 9.27 1.23
CA GLN A 247 -15.75 9.53 1.09
C GLN A 247 -16.44 8.34 0.39
N ALA A 248 -17.77 8.30 0.40
CA ALA A 248 -18.55 7.42 -0.44
C ALA A 248 -19.06 8.20 -1.67
N ASP A 249 -18.78 7.74 -2.88
CA ASP A 249 -19.59 8.11 -4.03
C ASP A 249 -20.81 7.17 -4.09
N LEU A 250 -22.00 7.78 -4.05
CA LEU A 250 -23.30 7.11 -4.09
C LEU A 250 -24.14 7.54 -5.31
N GLU A 251 -23.51 8.19 -6.30
CA GLU A 251 -24.09 8.93 -7.43
C GLU A 251 -24.87 10.18 -7.01
N TYR A 252 -24.67 11.31 -7.71
CA TYR A 252 -25.08 12.66 -7.30
C TYR A 252 -24.56 13.13 -5.93
N GLY A 253 -23.55 12.48 -5.35
CA GLY A 253 -22.89 13.00 -4.14
C GLY A 253 -21.70 12.22 -3.59
N LEU A 254 -20.63 12.97 -3.28
CA LEU A 254 -19.47 12.51 -2.51
C LEU A 254 -19.66 12.73 -1.00
N TYR A 255 -20.15 11.71 -0.31
CA TYR A 255 -20.55 11.79 1.09
C TYR A 255 -19.42 11.45 2.07
N SER A 256 -19.11 12.37 2.98
CA SER A 256 -18.27 12.09 4.16
C SER A 256 -19.07 11.53 5.35
N GLY A 257 -20.40 11.54 5.27
CA GLY A 257 -21.33 10.99 6.26
C GLY A 257 -22.78 11.04 5.73
N GLY A 258 -23.77 10.83 6.59
CA GLY A 258 -25.18 10.68 6.19
C GLY A 258 -25.90 11.93 5.67
N SER A 259 -25.18 12.97 5.28
CA SER A 259 -25.72 14.17 4.60
C SER A 259 -24.56 15.02 4.04
N SER A 260 -24.88 16.13 3.37
CA SER A 260 -23.92 17.19 3.02
C SER A 260 -23.47 18.05 4.21
N SER A 261 -24.07 17.87 5.40
CA SER A 261 -23.65 18.60 6.62
C SER A 261 -22.27 18.14 7.08
N TRP A 262 -21.55 19.04 7.74
CA TRP A 262 -20.21 18.79 8.30
C TRP A 262 -20.18 17.52 9.18
N ASN A 263 -19.32 16.55 8.83
CA ASN A 263 -19.03 15.38 9.66
C ASN A 263 -17.83 15.66 10.57
N PRO A 264 -18.00 15.82 11.90
CA PRO A 264 -16.90 16.13 12.82
C PRO A 264 -15.80 15.07 12.90
N ASN A 265 -16.06 13.84 12.45
CA ASN A 265 -15.08 12.75 12.44
C ASN A 265 -14.27 12.67 11.12
N GLN A 266 -14.63 13.43 10.08
CA GLN A 266 -13.88 13.43 8.83
C GLN A 266 -12.51 14.08 9.03
N ARG A 267 -11.47 13.44 8.50
CA ARG A 267 -10.08 13.90 8.64
C ARG A 267 -9.27 13.59 7.38
N ALA A 268 -8.19 14.35 7.19
CA ALA A 268 -7.26 14.13 6.09
C ALA A 268 -6.37 12.90 6.32
N PHE A 269 -6.03 12.19 5.25
CA PHE A 269 -5.12 11.04 5.23
C PHE A 269 -3.96 11.30 4.27
N SER A 270 -2.97 12.09 4.71
CA SER A 270 -1.81 12.47 3.90
C SER A 270 -0.64 11.47 3.92
N SER A 271 -0.80 10.31 4.58
CA SER A 271 0.17 9.21 4.53
C SER A 271 0.38 8.72 3.10
N ARG A 272 1.60 8.30 2.73
CA ARG A 272 1.87 7.76 1.38
C ARG A 272 1.06 6.50 1.04
N TYR A 273 0.71 5.71 2.04
CA TYR A 273 -0.13 4.53 1.88
C TYR A 273 -1.30 4.63 2.85
N VAL A 274 -2.52 4.60 2.32
CA VAL A 274 -3.77 4.80 3.06
C VAL A 274 -4.69 3.64 2.76
N THR A 275 -5.18 2.96 3.81
CA THR A 275 -6.30 2.04 3.67
C THR A 275 -7.58 2.86 3.76
N ALA A 276 -8.44 2.77 2.74
CA ALA A 276 -9.75 3.39 2.68
C ALA A 276 -10.83 2.30 2.58
N MET A 277 -11.94 2.44 3.29
CA MET A 277 -13.02 1.46 3.32
C MET A 277 -14.41 2.11 3.33
N LEU A 278 -15.33 1.46 2.61
CA LEU A 278 -16.76 1.75 2.58
C LEU A 278 -17.52 0.45 2.79
N LYS A 279 -18.56 0.47 3.62
CA LYS A 279 -19.56 -0.62 3.66
C LYS A 279 -20.96 -0.08 3.84
N ASN A 280 -21.91 -0.65 3.13
CA ASN A 280 -23.27 -0.15 2.97
C ASN A 280 -24.24 -1.33 3.01
N ASN A 281 -25.28 -1.27 3.85
CA ASN A 281 -26.27 -2.36 3.93
C ASN A 281 -27.38 -2.25 2.87
N GLY A 282 -27.34 -1.22 2.02
CA GLY A 282 -28.27 -1.01 0.92
C GLY A 282 -29.63 -0.44 1.30
N THR A 283 -29.98 -0.35 2.59
CA THR A 283 -31.35 0.01 3.02
C THR A 283 -31.43 1.06 4.13
N SER A 284 -30.40 1.22 4.96
CA SER A 284 -30.49 2.13 6.10
C SER A 284 -29.17 2.74 6.55
N GLN A 285 -28.05 2.02 6.47
CA GLN A 285 -26.79 2.46 7.05
C GLN A 285 -25.58 2.20 6.14
N PHE A 286 -24.60 3.09 6.25
CA PHE A 286 -23.26 2.88 5.72
C PHE A 286 -22.20 3.32 6.73
N ALA A 287 -20.97 2.86 6.52
CA ALA A 287 -19.82 3.24 7.32
C ALA A 287 -18.61 3.53 6.43
N LEU A 288 -17.80 4.50 6.86
CA LEU A 288 -16.54 4.89 6.25
C LEU A 288 -15.41 4.73 7.25
N LYS A 289 -14.27 4.20 6.81
CA LYS A 289 -13.06 4.10 7.62
C LYS A 289 -11.82 4.48 6.82
N GLY A 290 -10.79 4.94 7.54
CA GLY A 290 -9.46 5.15 6.97
C GLY A 290 -8.32 4.92 7.97
N GLY A 291 -7.12 4.58 7.49
CA GLY A 291 -5.92 4.38 8.30
C GLY A 291 -4.63 4.44 7.47
N ASP A 292 -3.46 4.49 8.13
CA ASP A 292 -2.17 4.30 7.44
C ASP A 292 -2.03 2.81 7.08
N ALA A 293 -1.78 2.50 5.81
CA ALA A 293 -1.74 1.12 5.33
C ALA A 293 -0.47 0.36 5.78
N ARG A 294 0.48 1.00 6.48
CA ARG A 294 1.69 0.33 7.00
C ARG A 294 1.63 0.04 8.49
N SER A 295 0.71 0.67 9.24
CA SER A 295 0.71 0.59 10.70
C SER A 295 -0.60 1.06 11.33
N GLY A 296 -0.88 0.61 12.55
CA GLY A 296 -2.04 1.05 13.31
C GLY A 296 -3.36 0.46 12.82
N GLY A 297 -4.45 0.93 13.45
CA GLY A 297 -5.81 0.49 13.16
C GLY A 297 -6.60 1.50 12.33
N LEU A 298 -7.82 1.10 11.94
CA LEU A 298 -8.75 1.94 11.20
C LEU A 298 -9.42 2.98 12.12
N THR A 299 -9.48 4.23 11.68
CA THR A 299 -10.36 5.26 12.25
C THR A 299 -11.74 5.16 11.60
N THR A 300 -12.79 5.01 12.38
CA THR A 300 -14.18 5.15 11.88
C THR A 300 -14.50 6.62 11.67
N LEU A 301 -14.80 6.98 10.43
CA LEU A 301 -15.14 8.34 9.98
C LEU A 301 -16.66 8.54 10.00
N TRP A 302 -17.40 7.51 9.58
CA TRP A 302 -18.86 7.48 9.65
C TRP A 302 -19.32 6.06 9.99
N ASN A 303 -20.40 5.96 10.76
CA ASN A 303 -21.18 4.74 10.92
C ASN A 303 -22.60 5.17 11.31
N GLY A 304 -23.53 5.14 10.36
CA GLY A 304 -24.85 5.72 10.55
C GLY A 304 -25.69 5.74 9.28
N ALA A 305 -26.77 6.52 9.31
CA ALA A 305 -27.78 6.53 8.26
C ALA A 305 -27.21 6.85 6.86
N LEU A 306 -27.84 6.26 5.83
CA LEU A 306 -27.70 6.71 4.44
C LEU A 306 -28.23 8.15 4.28
N PRO A 307 -27.72 8.93 3.31
CA PRO A 307 -28.27 10.25 3.01
C PRO A 307 -29.73 10.18 2.55
N ALA A 308 -30.48 11.26 2.79
CA ALA A 308 -31.89 11.33 2.41
C ALA A 308 -32.06 11.16 0.89
N GLY A 309 -32.92 10.22 0.47
CA GLY A 309 -33.15 9.88 -0.94
C GLY A 309 -32.33 8.70 -1.49
N TYR A 310 -31.35 8.19 -0.71
CA TYR A 310 -30.46 7.08 -1.12
C TYR A 310 -30.89 5.71 -0.57
N SER A 311 -32.02 5.65 0.13
CA SER A 311 -32.61 4.39 0.60
C SER A 311 -33.92 4.07 -0.14
N PRO A 312 -34.09 2.84 -0.67
CA PRO A 312 -33.05 1.83 -0.86
C PRO A 312 -32.01 2.25 -1.91
N MET A 313 -30.78 1.70 -1.79
CA MET A 313 -29.76 1.79 -2.83
C MET A 313 -30.22 1.08 -4.11
N LYS A 314 -29.61 1.45 -5.24
CA LYS A 314 -29.95 1.03 -6.61
C LYS A 314 -28.70 0.58 -7.39
N GLN A 315 -27.73 -0.02 -6.67
CA GLN A 315 -26.45 -0.47 -7.22
C GLN A 315 -26.64 -1.27 -8.52
N GLN A 316 -25.84 -1.00 -9.55
CA GLN A 316 -25.97 -1.72 -10.83
C GLN A 316 -24.92 -2.81 -11.03
N GLY A 317 -23.89 -2.88 -10.19
CA GLY A 317 -22.92 -3.97 -10.18
C GLY A 317 -21.85 -3.88 -11.26
N ALA A 318 -21.71 -2.78 -11.98
CA ALA A 318 -20.45 -2.50 -12.66
C ALA A 318 -19.37 -2.14 -11.63
N ILE A 319 -18.10 -2.16 -12.05
CA ILE A 319 -16.95 -1.83 -11.22
C ILE A 319 -16.16 -0.74 -11.92
N ILE A 320 -15.84 0.33 -11.20
CA ILE A 320 -14.91 1.38 -11.65
C ILE A 320 -13.58 1.32 -10.92
N LEU A 321 -12.55 1.90 -11.54
CA LEU A 321 -11.33 2.28 -10.86
C LEU A 321 -10.71 3.55 -11.46
N GLY A 322 -10.55 4.54 -10.59
CA GLY A 322 -9.90 5.83 -10.85
C GLY A 322 -10.75 6.84 -11.60
N SER A 323 -12.06 6.62 -11.69
CA SER A 323 -12.98 7.51 -12.38
C SER A 323 -14.39 7.38 -11.79
N GLY A 324 -15.22 8.42 -11.90
CA GLY A 324 -16.64 8.36 -11.51
C GLY A 324 -17.46 7.43 -12.42
N GLY A 325 -18.72 7.19 -12.07
CA GLY A 325 -19.63 6.35 -12.85
C GLY A 325 -19.97 6.92 -14.24
N ASP A 326 -20.11 8.24 -14.33
CA ASP A 326 -20.55 8.98 -15.52
C ASP A 326 -19.40 9.57 -16.38
N CYS A 327 -18.18 9.57 -15.87
CA CYS A 327 -17.07 10.40 -16.37
C CYS A 327 -16.71 10.19 -17.84
N CYS A 328 -17.03 9.02 -18.40
CA CYS A 328 -16.72 8.66 -19.77
C CYS A 328 -17.73 9.20 -20.79
N ALA A 329 -18.88 9.71 -20.37
CA ALA A 329 -19.86 10.36 -21.23
C ALA A 329 -19.46 11.79 -21.67
N GLY A 330 -18.53 12.44 -20.96
CA GLY A 330 -18.29 13.90 -21.04
C GLY A 330 -16.87 14.38 -21.40
N ASN A 331 -15.94 13.48 -21.72
CA ASN A 331 -14.48 13.64 -21.85
C ASN A 331 -13.64 13.46 -20.57
N THR A 332 -12.96 12.31 -20.54
CA THR A 332 -11.77 11.92 -19.76
C THR A 332 -11.87 12.01 -18.24
N ASN A 333 -11.33 10.99 -17.55
CA ASN A 333 -11.11 11.07 -16.11
C ASN A 333 -10.32 12.34 -15.76
N GLN A 334 -10.83 13.16 -14.84
CA GLN A 334 -10.14 14.37 -14.36
C GLN A 334 -9.38 14.13 -13.06
N SER A 335 -9.66 13.02 -12.38
CA SER A 335 -9.01 12.65 -11.13
C SER A 335 -7.60 12.13 -11.35
N LEU A 336 -6.82 12.08 -10.27
CA LEU A 336 -5.57 11.33 -10.23
C LEU A 336 -5.40 10.68 -8.86
N GLY A 337 -4.77 9.51 -8.87
CA GLY A 337 -4.65 8.64 -7.70
C GLY A 337 -3.68 7.50 -7.92
N THR A 338 -3.34 6.78 -6.87
CA THR A 338 -2.52 5.56 -6.96
C THR A 338 -3.30 4.42 -6.35
N PHE A 339 -3.56 3.37 -7.11
CA PHE A 339 -4.18 2.15 -6.59
C PHE A 339 -3.11 1.07 -6.44
N TYR A 340 -3.06 0.43 -5.28
CA TYR A 340 -2.14 -0.68 -5.00
C TYR A 340 -2.88 -2.02 -4.98
N GLU A 341 -3.96 -2.07 -4.21
CA GLU A 341 -4.85 -3.22 -4.08
C GLU A 341 -6.24 -2.78 -3.60
N GLY A 342 -7.24 -3.62 -3.80
CA GLY A 342 -8.59 -3.43 -3.28
C GLY A 342 -9.50 -4.59 -3.64
N ALA A 343 -10.61 -4.70 -2.91
CA ALA A 343 -11.64 -5.69 -3.21
C ALA A 343 -13.04 -5.12 -2.98
N VAL A 344 -14.02 -5.65 -3.71
CA VAL A 344 -15.44 -5.52 -3.42
C VAL A 344 -15.95 -6.85 -2.89
N VAL A 345 -16.74 -6.80 -1.82
CA VAL A 345 -17.26 -7.98 -1.12
C VAL A 345 -18.78 -7.97 -1.05
N SER A 346 -19.36 -9.16 -1.14
CA SER A 346 -20.80 -9.36 -0.93
C SER A 346 -21.12 -9.43 0.56
N GLY A 347 -22.13 -8.71 1.02
CA GLY A 347 -22.48 -8.61 2.44
C GLY A 347 -21.99 -7.31 3.10
N TYR A 348 -22.26 -7.16 4.39
CA TYR A 348 -21.83 -6.02 5.21
C TYR A 348 -20.75 -6.46 6.20
N PRO A 349 -19.45 -6.19 5.96
CA PRO A 349 -18.37 -6.72 6.78
C PRO A 349 -18.46 -6.30 8.25
N SER A 350 -18.06 -7.20 9.15
CA SER A 350 -17.94 -6.87 10.57
C SER A 350 -16.73 -5.95 10.82
N ASP A 351 -16.75 -5.17 11.90
CA ASP A 351 -15.60 -4.35 12.28
C ASP A 351 -14.36 -5.19 12.61
N ALA A 352 -14.55 -6.43 13.09
CA ALA A 352 -13.46 -7.37 13.32
C ALA A 352 -12.84 -7.85 11.98
N THR A 353 -13.66 -8.07 10.95
CA THR A 353 -13.21 -8.43 9.60
C THR A 353 -12.38 -7.30 9.00
N ASP A 354 -12.88 -6.05 9.04
CA ASP A 354 -12.16 -4.87 8.53
C ASP A 354 -10.80 -4.69 9.23
N ASN A 355 -10.77 -4.85 10.56
CA ASN A 355 -9.55 -4.71 11.36
C ASN A 355 -8.53 -5.82 11.07
N ALA A 356 -8.98 -7.05 10.79
CA ALA A 356 -8.11 -8.15 10.39
C ALA A 356 -7.53 -7.93 8.98
N VAL A 357 -8.31 -7.38 8.04
CA VAL A 357 -7.84 -6.99 6.70
C VAL A 357 -6.81 -5.86 6.81
N GLN A 358 -7.04 -4.82 7.62
CA GLN A 358 -6.04 -3.78 7.91
C GLN A 358 -4.74 -4.37 8.49
N ALA A 359 -4.82 -5.43 9.32
CA ALA A 359 -3.64 -6.08 9.88
C ALA A 359 -2.80 -6.82 8.81
N ASP A 360 -3.43 -7.52 7.86
CA ASP A 360 -2.71 -8.13 6.72
C ASP A 360 -2.12 -7.06 5.78
N ILE A 361 -2.83 -5.96 5.54
CA ILE A 361 -2.33 -4.82 4.75
C ILE A 361 -1.09 -4.20 5.42
N ALA A 362 -1.14 -3.94 6.74
CA ALA A 362 0.02 -3.44 7.49
C ALA A 362 1.19 -4.44 7.46
N ALA A 363 0.92 -5.75 7.59
CA ALA A 363 1.92 -6.81 7.48
C ALA A 363 2.52 -6.97 6.07
N ALA A 364 1.86 -6.44 5.02
CA ALA A 364 2.39 -6.45 3.65
C ALA A 364 3.66 -5.57 3.49
N GLY A 365 3.90 -4.64 4.42
CA GLY A 365 5.17 -3.88 4.47
C GLY A 365 5.38 -2.95 3.28
N TYR A 366 4.33 -2.23 2.88
CA TYR A 366 4.38 -1.17 1.84
C TYR A 366 5.47 -0.13 2.15
N SER A 367 6.38 0.13 1.20
CA SER A 367 7.41 1.16 1.36
C SER A 367 7.84 1.84 0.05
N THR A 368 8.19 3.13 0.16
CA THR A 368 8.61 3.97 -0.96
C THR A 368 10.03 3.68 -1.38
N GLY A 369 10.18 3.12 -2.57
CA GLY A 369 11.47 2.96 -3.23
C GLY A 369 11.69 1.54 -3.72
N THR A 370 12.55 1.43 -4.71
CA THR A 370 13.19 0.17 -5.11
C THR A 370 14.00 -0.37 -3.95
N GLY A 371 13.39 -1.26 -3.15
CA GLY A 371 14.02 -1.99 -2.03
C GLY A 371 14.94 -3.13 -2.47
N GLY A 372 15.42 -3.10 -3.72
CA GLY A 372 16.73 -3.65 -4.01
C GLY A 372 17.77 -2.67 -3.49
N THR A 373 18.72 -3.16 -2.69
CA THR A 373 19.95 -2.48 -2.29
C THR A 373 20.64 -1.96 -3.56
N SER A 374 20.39 -0.71 -3.92
CA SER A 374 20.79 -0.14 -5.20
C SER A 374 22.10 0.59 -4.97
N SER A 375 23.18 0.06 -5.55
CA SER A 375 24.55 0.54 -5.35
C SER A 375 25.12 1.02 -6.67
N GLY A 376 25.70 2.22 -6.69
CA GLY A 376 26.32 2.78 -7.89
C GLY A 376 26.70 4.25 -7.74
N PRO A 377 27.27 4.87 -8.80
CA PRO A 377 27.46 6.31 -8.85
C PRO A 377 26.13 7.05 -8.68
N LEU A 378 26.12 8.08 -7.83
CA LEU A 378 24.99 9.01 -7.73
C LEU A 378 25.28 10.25 -8.57
N HIS A 379 24.80 10.23 -9.80
CA HIS A 379 25.05 11.25 -10.82
C HIS A 379 24.26 12.55 -10.55
N ALA A 380 24.95 13.67 -10.40
CA ALA A 380 24.41 15.02 -10.53
C ALA A 380 24.15 15.32 -12.01
N VAL A 381 22.88 15.22 -12.43
CA VAL A 381 22.48 15.26 -13.84
C VAL A 381 22.86 16.58 -14.51
N GLY A 382 22.61 17.72 -13.84
CA GLY A 382 22.95 19.04 -14.37
C GLY A 382 24.45 19.31 -14.55
N ALA A 383 25.33 18.53 -13.90
CA ALA A 383 26.78 18.71 -13.96
C ALA A 383 27.52 17.58 -14.70
N GLY A 384 26.86 16.48 -15.04
CA GLY A 384 27.50 15.30 -15.63
C GLY A 384 28.55 14.64 -14.73
N LYS A 385 28.35 14.71 -13.41
CA LYS A 385 29.34 14.38 -12.37
C LYS A 385 28.73 13.51 -11.28
N CYS A 386 29.56 12.96 -10.39
CA CYS A 386 29.14 12.06 -9.33
C CYS A 386 29.22 12.74 -7.96
N LEU A 387 28.27 12.42 -7.06
CA LEU A 387 28.35 12.73 -5.65
C LEU A 387 29.59 12.04 -5.06
N ASP A 388 30.49 12.81 -4.49
CA ASP A 388 31.85 12.41 -4.13
C ASP A 388 32.16 12.85 -2.70
N ILE A 389 32.84 11.97 -1.95
CA ILE A 389 33.46 12.36 -0.69
C ILE A 389 34.93 12.73 -0.91
N PRO A 390 35.32 14.00 -0.64
CA PRO A 390 36.66 14.50 -0.94
C PRO A 390 37.76 13.60 -0.40
N ASN A 391 38.76 13.31 -1.26
CA ASN A 391 39.96 12.54 -0.93
C ASN A 391 39.69 11.14 -0.34
N SER A 392 38.50 10.56 -0.60
CA SER A 392 38.04 9.31 0.04
C SER A 392 38.04 9.34 1.58
N SER A 393 37.78 10.52 2.18
CA SER A 393 37.69 10.68 3.63
C SER A 393 36.58 9.82 4.24
N THR A 394 36.91 9.09 5.31
CA THR A 394 35.92 8.42 6.17
C THR A 394 35.61 9.23 7.44
N THR A 395 36.08 10.48 7.52
CA THR A 395 35.92 11.34 8.71
C THR A 395 34.50 11.90 8.79
N SER A 396 33.81 11.68 9.91
CA SER A 396 32.51 12.29 10.22
C SER A 396 32.58 13.81 10.11
N GLY A 397 31.61 14.43 9.44
CA GLY A 397 31.58 15.87 9.16
C GLY A 397 32.21 16.30 7.83
N THR A 398 32.80 15.37 7.05
CA THR A 398 33.29 15.71 5.70
C THR A 398 32.10 16.09 4.81
N GLN A 399 32.11 17.29 4.24
CA GLN A 399 31.07 17.75 3.32
C GLN A 399 31.19 17.06 1.97
N ALA A 400 30.07 16.59 1.43
CA ALA A 400 30.03 16.00 0.10
C ALA A 400 30.18 17.07 -1.00
N GLN A 401 30.80 16.67 -2.10
CA GLN A 401 31.01 17.50 -3.29
C GLN A 401 30.50 16.77 -4.53
N ILE A 402 30.53 17.43 -5.68
CA ILE A 402 30.53 16.72 -6.97
C ILE A 402 31.93 16.68 -7.58
N TYR A 403 32.27 15.55 -8.19
CA TYR A 403 33.54 15.36 -8.89
C TYR A 403 33.35 14.54 -10.16
N SER A 404 34.34 14.56 -11.06
CA SER A 404 34.39 13.66 -12.22
C SER A 404 34.18 12.22 -11.78
N CYS A 405 33.25 11.51 -12.43
CA CYS A 405 32.93 10.13 -12.12
C CYS A 405 34.14 9.22 -12.37
N SER A 406 34.68 8.62 -11.31
CA SER A 406 35.87 7.75 -11.33
C SER A 406 35.54 6.28 -11.05
N GLY A 407 34.36 6.00 -10.50
CA GLY A 407 34.01 4.68 -9.97
C GLY A 407 34.69 4.34 -8.63
N GLY A 408 35.41 5.28 -8.02
CA GLY A 408 36.01 5.12 -6.70
C GLY A 408 34.96 4.88 -5.61
N ALA A 409 35.34 4.13 -4.55
CA ALA A 409 34.43 3.76 -3.47
C ALA A 409 33.81 4.96 -2.72
N ASN A 410 34.44 6.13 -2.79
CA ASN A 410 33.97 7.41 -2.27
C ASN A 410 32.88 8.09 -3.14
N GLN A 411 32.54 7.49 -4.29
CA GLN A 411 31.47 7.90 -5.21
C GLN A 411 30.40 6.82 -5.38
N VAL A 412 30.60 5.62 -4.82
CA VAL A 412 29.63 4.51 -4.88
C VAL A 412 28.69 4.62 -3.70
N TRP A 413 27.44 5.00 -4.00
CA TRP A 413 26.38 5.18 -3.02
C TRP A 413 25.42 3.99 -3.04
N THR A 414 25.17 3.43 -1.87
CA THR A 414 24.19 2.36 -1.67
C THR A 414 22.95 2.93 -0.99
N ALA A 415 21.84 2.94 -1.72
CA ALA A 415 20.54 3.27 -1.16
C ALA A 415 19.95 2.06 -0.44
N THR A 416 19.58 2.27 0.83
CA THR A 416 19.04 1.24 1.73
C THR A 416 17.51 1.23 1.74
N ALA A 417 16.90 0.12 2.15
CA ALA A 417 15.45 0.03 2.36
C ALA A 417 14.94 1.00 3.46
N SER A 418 15.80 1.40 4.39
CA SER A 418 15.55 2.42 5.42
C SER A 418 15.69 3.88 4.92
N GLY A 419 15.82 4.11 3.61
CA GLY A 419 15.95 5.44 3.02
C GLY A 419 17.31 6.12 3.22
N GLN A 420 18.29 5.47 3.83
CA GLN A 420 19.65 6.02 3.95
C GLN A 420 20.41 5.86 2.64
N LEU A 421 21.21 6.88 2.28
CA LEU A 421 22.25 6.80 1.26
C LEU A 421 23.59 6.55 1.98
N THR A 422 24.17 5.38 1.78
CA THR A 422 25.41 4.95 2.43
C THR A 422 26.59 4.97 1.46
N VAL A 423 27.79 5.24 1.94
CA VAL A 423 29.05 5.19 1.20
C VAL A 423 30.08 4.37 1.97
N TYR A 424 31.01 3.73 1.26
CA TYR A 424 31.90 2.68 1.79
C TYR A 424 31.12 1.46 2.32
N SER A 425 31.82 0.57 3.05
CA SER A 425 31.24 -0.67 3.58
C SER A 425 31.94 -1.12 4.88
N GLY A 426 31.36 -2.10 5.56
CA GLY A 426 31.91 -2.67 6.79
C GLY A 426 32.05 -1.64 7.91
N SER A 427 33.14 -1.70 8.67
CA SER A 427 33.44 -0.76 9.77
C SER A 427 33.70 0.68 9.32
N SER A 428 33.83 0.93 8.02
CA SER A 428 34.03 2.25 7.43
C SER A 428 32.78 2.81 6.76
N GLN A 429 31.63 2.13 6.85
CA GLN A 429 30.37 2.59 6.26
C GLN A 429 29.92 3.91 6.89
N MET A 430 29.61 4.88 6.04
CA MET A 430 29.14 6.21 6.41
C MET A 430 27.81 6.52 5.73
N CYS A 431 27.03 7.44 6.30
CA CYS A 431 25.72 7.85 5.80
C CYS A 431 25.76 9.30 5.33
N LEU A 432 25.08 9.59 4.22
CA LEU A 432 24.77 10.95 3.79
C LEU A 432 23.84 11.59 4.82
N ASP A 433 24.21 12.76 5.33
CA ASP A 433 23.63 13.36 6.53
C ASP A 433 23.44 14.87 6.34
N ALA A 434 22.25 15.38 6.67
CA ALA A 434 21.99 16.81 6.76
C ALA A 434 22.55 17.35 8.09
N ASN A 435 23.70 18.05 8.00
CA ASN A 435 24.55 18.39 9.13
C ASN A 435 23.78 19.05 10.28
N GLY A 436 23.87 18.45 11.47
CA GLY A 436 23.28 19.01 12.69
C GLY A 436 21.75 19.06 12.68
N THR A 437 21.08 18.16 11.94
CA THR A 437 19.62 18.14 11.76
C THR A 437 19.04 19.42 11.13
N GLY A 438 19.84 20.11 10.31
CA GLY A 438 19.45 21.39 9.71
C GLY A 438 18.33 21.26 8.67
N THR A 439 17.32 22.11 8.79
CA THR A 439 16.14 22.15 7.90
C THR A 439 16.02 23.46 7.12
N VAL A 440 17.14 24.18 6.92
CA VAL A 440 17.18 25.49 6.24
C VAL A 440 18.04 25.45 4.98
N ASN A 441 17.75 26.34 4.03
CA ASN A 441 18.57 26.52 2.82
C ASN A 441 20.04 26.76 3.18
N GLY A 442 20.95 26.08 2.47
CA GLY A 442 22.38 26.13 2.75
C GLY A 442 22.87 25.20 3.87
N THR A 443 21.98 24.38 4.47
CA THR A 443 22.43 23.32 5.38
C THR A 443 23.39 22.39 4.64
N LYS A 444 24.60 22.20 5.19
CA LYS A 444 25.63 21.35 4.58
C LYS A 444 25.18 19.89 4.55
N VAL A 445 25.43 19.21 3.43
CA VAL A 445 25.26 17.76 3.34
C VAL A 445 26.64 17.11 3.48
N ILE A 446 26.78 16.30 4.53
CA ILE A 446 28.03 15.70 4.98
C ILE A 446 27.93 14.18 4.96
N ILE A 447 29.03 13.50 5.27
CA ILE A 447 28.98 12.13 5.81
C ILE A 447 29.07 12.11 7.32
N TRP A 448 28.29 11.22 7.95
CA TRP A 448 28.35 10.93 9.37
C TRP A 448 28.24 9.42 9.63
N THR A 449 28.54 8.99 10.86
CA THR A 449 28.29 7.61 11.27
C THR A 449 26.80 7.28 11.16
N CYS A 450 26.47 6.15 10.55
CA CYS A 450 25.08 5.73 10.35
C CYS A 450 24.39 5.48 11.69
N ASN A 451 23.37 6.28 12.00
CA ASN A 451 22.64 6.26 13.27
C ASN A 451 21.12 6.16 13.10
N GLY A 452 20.61 6.17 11.87
CA GLY A 452 19.20 5.98 11.54
C GLY A 452 18.30 7.19 11.78
N GLN A 453 18.84 8.32 12.24
CA GLN A 453 18.06 9.54 12.50
C GLN A 453 17.44 10.11 11.21
N PRO A 454 16.32 10.87 11.29
CA PRO A 454 15.64 11.41 10.12
C PRO A 454 16.49 12.31 9.21
N ASN A 455 17.56 12.92 9.72
CA ASN A 455 18.51 13.72 8.92
C ASN A 455 19.46 12.87 8.04
N GLN A 456 19.45 11.54 8.20
CA GLN A 456 20.13 10.56 7.35
C GLN A 456 19.18 9.82 6.41
N GLN A 457 17.89 10.16 6.42
CA GLN A 457 16.87 9.51 5.60
C GLN A 457 16.50 10.42 4.41
N TRP A 458 16.44 9.81 3.23
CA TRP A 458 16.32 10.49 1.94
C TRP A 458 15.28 9.82 1.06
N THR A 459 14.34 10.61 0.53
CA THR A 459 13.37 10.16 -0.48
C THR A 459 13.95 10.43 -1.86
N ARG A 460 14.19 9.37 -2.63
CA ARG A 460 14.52 9.46 -4.06
C ARG A 460 13.22 9.56 -4.85
N ASN A 461 12.97 10.71 -5.47
CA ASN A 461 11.71 11.01 -6.15
C ASN A 461 11.75 10.63 -7.63
N VAL A 462 10.60 10.26 -8.20
CA VAL A 462 10.47 9.86 -9.62
C VAL A 462 10.84 11.01 -10.58
N ASN A 463 10.65 12.26 -10.14
CA ASN A 463 11.01 13.46 -10.90
C ASN A 463 12.52 13.76 -10.91
N GLY A 464 13.36 12.88 -10.37
CA GLY A 464 14.82 13.01 -10.32
C GLY A 464 15.38 13.76 -9.11
N THR A 465 14.56 14.37 -8.25
CA THR A 465 15.10 15.01 -7.03
C THR A 465 15.33 14.01 -5.91
N ILE A 466 16.22 14.36 -4.98
CA ILE A 466 16.38 13.64 -3.70
C ILE A 466 16.05 14.62 -2.60
N THR A 467 15.07 14.31 -1.75
CA THR A 467 14.64 15.16 -0.64
C THR A 467 15.02 14.55 0.71
N GLY A 468 15.47 15.38 1.65
CA GLY A 468 15.67 14.94 3.04
C GLY A 468 14.33 14.69 3.72
N VAL A 469 14.13 13.51 4.32
CA VAL A 469 12.86 13.14 4.97
C VAL A 469 12.52 14.08 6.13
N GLN A 470 13.53 14.54 6.88
CA GLN A 470 13.34 15.51 7.96
C GLN A 470 12.96 16.92 7.48
N SER A 471 13.59 17.39 6.39
CA SER A 471 13.57 18.81 6.00
C SER A 471 12.61 19.13 4.87
N GLY A 472 12.24 18.14 4.05
CA GLY A 472 11.55 18.34 2.77
C GLY A 472 12.38 19.06 1.70
N LEU A 473 13.61 19.48 2.02
CA LEU A 473 14.50 20.21 1.11
C LEU A 473 15.23 19.25 0.18
N CYS A 474 15.55 19.75 -1.02
CA CYS A 474 16.25 19.00 -2.05
C CYS A 474 17.76 18.99 -1.82
N LEU A 475 18.39 17.85 -2.14
CA LEU A 475 19.83 17.71 -2.33
C LEU A 475 20.24 18.56 -3.54
N ASP A 476 21.13 19.53 -3.33
CA ASP A 476 21.39 20.62 -4.27
C ASP A 476 22.91 20.85 -4.42
N VAL A 477 23.40 20.95 -5.65
CA VAL A 477 24.78 21.40 -5.91
C VAL A 477 24.84 22.91 -5.83
N SER A 478 25.61 23.43 -4.87
CA SER A 478 25.58 24.85 -4.51
C SER A 478 25.92 25.76 -5.69
N GLY A 479 25.08 26.79 -5.88
CA GLY A 479 25.21 27.76 -6.97
C GLY A 479 25.02 27.19 -8.39
N ALA A 480 24.44 25.98 -8.52
CA ALA A 480 24.35 25.25 -9.78
C ALA A 480 25.71 25.03 -10.49
N SER A 481 26.79 25.02 -9.71
CA SER A 481 28.15 24.89 -10.24
C SER A 481 28.38 23.51 -10.85
N THR A 482 29.00 23.49 -12.03
CA THR A 482 29.44 22.26 -12.71
C THR A 482 30.92 21.96 -12.49
N ALA A 483 31.62 22.73 -11.63
CA ALA A 483 33.05 22.54 -11.35
C ALA A 483 33.32 21.27 -10.51
N ASN A 484 34.53 20.71 -10.61
CA ASN A 484 34.98 19.70 -9.66
C ASN A 484 35.18 20.34 -8.29
N GLY A 485 34.66 19.71 -7.24
CA GLY A 485 34.71 20.24 -5.88
C GLY A 485 33.59 21.22 -5.53
N ALA A 486 32.58 21.37 -6.38
CA ALA A 486 31.37 22.11 -6.01
C ALA A 486 30.64 21.38 -4.87
N LEU A 487 30.35 22.09 -3.78
CA LEU A 487 29.81 21.51 -2.55
C LEU A 487 28.31 21.23 -2.65
N VAL A 488 27.88 20.19 -1.93
CA VAL A 488 26.47 19.79 -1.85
C VAL A 488 25.83 20.30 -0.55
N GLN A 489 24.58 20.74 -0.67
CA GLN A 489 23.78 21.38 0.38
C GLN A 489 22.32 20.92 0.30
N LEU A 490 21.53 21.27 1.32
CA LEU A 490 20.08 21.31 1.21
C LEU A 490 19.62 22.67 0.68
N TYR A 491 18.66 22.67 -0.23
CA TYR A 491 18.01 23.89 -0.70
C TYR A 491 16.54 23.64 -1.03
N ALA A 492 15.74 24.71 -1.02
CA ALA A 492 14.35 24.68 -1.45
C ALA A 492 14.23 24.05 -2.83
N CYS A 493 13.35 23.06 -2.97
CA CYS A 493 13.11 22.36 -4.22
C CYS A 493 12.57 23.35 -5.27
N ASN A 494 13.35 23.56 -6.33
CA ASN A 494 13.08 24.55 -7.37
C ASN A 494 13.03 23.95 -8.79
N GLY A 495 13.18 22.63 -8.89
CA GLY A 495 13.09 21.87 -10.15
C GLY A 495 14.28 22.03 -11.09
N GLN A 496 15.27 22.85 -10.75
CA GLN A 496 16.43 23.15 -11.60
C GLN A 496 17.41 21.97 -11.66
N SER A 497 18.28 21.98 -12.68
CA SER A 497 19.14 20.84 -13.03
C SER A 497 20.17 20.46 -11.96
N GLN A 498 20.54 21.38 -11.06
CA GLN A 498 21.47 21.10 -9.95
C GLN A 498 20.84 20.34 -8.78
N GLN A 499 19.52 20.10 -8.82
CA GLN A 499 18.77 19.27 -7.88
C GLN A 499 18.38 17.91 -8.47
N GLN A 500 18.84 17.63 -9.69
CA GLN A 500 18.50 16.41 -10.43
C GLN A 500 19.60 15.37 -10.26
N TRP A 501 19.21 14.19 -9.77
CA TRP A 501 20.10 13.11 -9.39
C TRP A 501 19.64 11.77 -9.98
N LYS A 502 20.60 10.95 -10.42
CA LYS A 502 20.34 9.59 -10.91
C LYS A 502 21.31 8.61 -10.28
N LEU A 503 20.80 7.59 -9.60
CA LEU A 503 21.62 6.50 -9.08
C LEU A 503 21.77 5.41 -10.15
N GLY A 504 23.01 4.98 -10.39
CA GLY A 504 23.37 4.00 -11.43
C GLY A 504 23.94 4.64 -12.70
#